data_AF-A0A2A3XTS3-F1
#
_entry.id   AF-A0A2A3XTS3-F1
#
_cell.length_a   1.000
_cell.length_b   1.000
_cell.length_c   1.000
_cell.angle_alpha   90.00
_cell.angle_beta   90.00
_cell.angle_gamma   90.00
#
_symmetry.space_group_name_H-M   'P 1'
#
loop_
_entity.id
_entity.type
_entity.pdbx_description
1 polymer ?
#
loop_
_entity_poly.entity_id
_entity_poly.type
_entity_poly.pdbx_seq_one_letter_code
_entity_poly.pdbx_strand_id
1 'polypeptide(L)'
;MILGLSGRGVIPLVLGDIKPDHVERIAALGGQVIKLNDSQGHLNVLDPGESVEAAKRLRESTFATPELAQEALALAEQIEADAITRRSQMVMALITIKRKSPPAEIEETLVEEALRLLDKTHREVPPVLGDLLKVIQEAPPELRDVALDRGDIEDYQNTTKNLERSLIGLTRTGAFGRTFAHQTVNPMRRDRPVVYDISAIPTSSNDLRAAALLACWSNGFASVNIAHALADVGLEPRRHYFIVMDELWQALRAGHGMVDRMDALTRLNRTYGVGQAMITHTMKDLLALPNKEDQEKALGYVERAGMVMLGALPRSEMKLLTESIPLSQREQDMLVSWSAPPAYNKNNNQKSKAPGLGKFLIKIGGRPGIPFDMKLTGIEAKLGDTNALWTEKSQIGSSDVEEGEIAS
;
A
#
# COMPACT_ATOMS: atom_id res chain seq x y z
N MET A 1 -10.23 9.83 12.41
CA MET A 1 -8.93 9.42 13.00
C MET A 1 -7.75 10.18 12.42
N ILE A 2 -7.53 10.17 11.10
CA ILE A 2 -6.42 10.88 10.42
C ILE A 2 -6.23 12.31 10.95
N LEU A 3 -7.26 13.16 10.86
CA LEU A 3 -7.20 14.57 11.28
C LEU A 3 -6.95 14.71 12.79
N GLY A 4 -7.67 13.94 13.62
CA GLY A 4 -7.53 13.98 15.07
C GLY A 4 -6.16 13.53 15.59
N LEU A 5 -5.54 12.52 14.97
CA LEU A 5 -4.19 12.08 15.30
C LEU A 5 -3.14 13.08 14.79
N SER A 6 -3.36 13.67 13.61
CA SER A 6 -2.51 14.73 13.08
C SER A 6 -2.47 15.96 13.99
N GLY A 7 -3.62 16.38 14.53
CA GLY A 7 -3.68 17.44 15.54
C GLY A 7 -2.93 17.13 16.85
N ARG A 8 -2.52 15.88 17.07
CA ARG A 8 -1.68 15.43 18.21
C ARG A 8 -0.23 15.18 17.82
N GLY A 9 0.21 15.59 16.63
CA GLY A 9 1.58 15.44 16.15
C GLY A 9 1.90 14.07 15.53
N VAL A 10 0.89 13.28 15.15
CA VAL A 10 1.10 12.02 14.42
C VAL A 10 0.98 12.25 12.92
N ILE A 11 1.94 11.77 12.14
CA ILE A 11 2.00 11.94 10.69
C ILE A 11 1.17 10.85 10.01
N PRO A 12 0.05 11.15 9.34
CA PRO A 12 -0.73 10.15 8.62
C PRO A 12 -0.12 9.84 7.25
N LEU A 13 0.00 8.56 6.94
CA LEU A 13 0.51 8.04 5.68
C LEU A 13 -0.57 7.13 5.06
N VAL A 14 -1.17 7.58 3.96
CA VAL A 14 -2.16 6.80 3.21
C VAL A 14 -1.45 6.15 2.03
N LEU A 15 -1.15 4.87 2.15
CA LEU A 15 -0.27 4.17 1.22
C LEU A 15 -1.06 3.47 0.11
N GLY A 16 -1.92 4.23 -0.57
CA GLY A 16 -2.72 3.75 -1.70
C GLY A 16 -4.20 4.07 -1.54
N ASP A 17 -4.59 5.21 -2.10
CA ASP A 17 -5.96 5.71 -2.14
C ASP A 17 -6.57 5.32 -3.49
N ILE A 18 -7.35 4.24 -3.50
CA ILE A 18 -7.95 3.68 -4.72
C ILE A 18 -9.21 4.45 -5.11
N LYS A 19 -9.90 4.98 -4.11
CA LYS A 19 -10.93 6.00 -4.24
C LYS A 19 -10.30 7.25 -3.63
N PRO A 20 -10.41 8.44 -4.21
CA PRO A 20 -9.70 9.63 -3.72
C PRO A 20 -10.33 10.19 -2.43
N ASP A 21 -10.60 9.34 -1.43
CA ASP A 21 -11.29 9.62 -0.18
C ASP A 21 -10.37 10.32 0.84
N HIS A 22 -9.06 10.18 0.65
CA HIS A 22 -8.03 10.72 1.53
C HIS A 22 -7.24 11.87 0.91
N VAL A 23 -7.26 12.02 -0.42
CA VAL A 23 -6.54 13.09 -1.15
C VAL A 23 -6.84 14.48 -0.58
N GLU A 24 -8.11 14.86 -0.49
CA GLU A 24 -8.51 16.18 0.02
C GLU A 24 -8.10 16.39 1.47
N ARG A 25 -8.21 15.34 2.30
CA ARG A 25 -7.87 15.43 3.72
C ARG A 25 -6.38 15.64 3.93
N ILE A 26 -5.55 14.92 3.19
CA ILE A 26 -4.09 15.05 3.29
C ILE A 26 -3.63 16.39 2.70
N ALA A 27 -4.21 16.83 1.59
CA ALA A 27 -3.95 18.16 1.04
C ALA A 27 -4.32 19.28 2.03
N ALA A 28 -5.47 19.17 2.71
CA ALA A 28 -5.90 20.12 3.73
C ALA A 28 -4.96 20.18 4.96
N LEU A 29 -4.24 19.09 5.25
CA LEU A 29 -3.19 19.05 6.27
C LEU A 29 -1.84 19.63 5.80
N GLY A 30 -1.77 20.19 4.58
CA GLY A 30 -0.50 20.61 3.97
C GLY A 30 0.40 19.43 3.57
N GLY A 31 -0.19 18.25 3.41
CA GLY A 31 0.49 17.02 3.05
C GLY A 31 0.86 16.91 1.58
N GLN A 32 1.64 15.88 1.27
CA GLN A 32 2.04 15.54 -0.09
C GLN A 32 1.02 14.60 -0.73
N VAL A 33 0.59 14.93 -1.95
CA VAL A 33 -0.22 14.04 -2.79
C VAL A 33 0.68 13.49 -3.90
N ILE A 34 0.95 12.19 -3.88
CA ILE A 34 1.76 11.49 -4.87
C ILE A 34 0.82 10.74 -5.79
N LYS A 35 0.65 11.24 -7.02
CA LYS A 35 -0.23 10.61 -8.00
C LYS A 35 0.53 9.53 -8.77
N LEU A 36 -0.03 8.32 -8.83
CA LEU A 36 0.41 7.27 -9.74
C LEU A 36 -0.62 7.14 -10.85
N ASN A 37 -0.22 7.57 -12.04
CA ASN A 37 -1.06 7.50 -13.24
C ASN A 37 -0.20 7.19 -14.46
N ASP A 38 -0.84 6.70 -15.53
CA ASP A 38 -0.18 6.18 -16.72
C ASP A 38 0.67 7.20 -17.51
N SER A 39 0.61 8.50 -17.19
CA SER A 39 1.22 9.57 -18.00
C SER A 39 2.14 10.54 -17.25
N GLN A 40 2.06 10.64 -15.92
CA GLN A 40 2.74 11.68 -15.13
C GLN A 40 3.26 11.20 -13.77
N GLY A 41 2.98 9.95 -13.36
CA GLY A 41 3.32 9.43 -12.04
C GLY A 41 4.01 8.07 -12.09
N HIS A 42 5.34 8.07 -12.04
CA HIS A 42 6.15 6.85 -12.02
C HIS A 42 6.67 6.56 -10.60
N LEU A 43 6.69 5.28 -10.24
CA LEU A 43 7.28 4.79 -9.00
C LEU A 43 8.32 3.72 -9.34
N ASN A 44 9.60 4.05 -9.24
CA ASN A 44 10.66 3.10 -9.51
C ASN A 44 10.73 2.08 -8.35
N VAL A 45 10.37 0.83 -8.62
CA VAL A 45 10.42 -0.25 -7.60
C VAL A 45 11.83 -0.70 -7.24
N LEU A 46 12.84 -0.30 -8.02
CA LEU A 46 14.26 -0.55 -7.74
C LEU A 46 14.95 0.64 -7.05
N ASP A 47 14.20 1.72 -6.80
CA ASP A 47 14.69 2.86 -6.06
C ASP A 47 14.92 2.46 -4.59
N PRO A 48 16.16 2.55 -4.07
CA PRO A 48 16.41 2.30 -2.65
C PRO A 48 15.80 3.41 -1.76
N GLY A 49 15.24 4.46 -2.36
CA GLY A 49 14.71 5.62 -1.69
C GLY A 49 15.82 6.33 -0.92
N GLU A 50 15.52 6.71 0.31
CA GLU A 50 16.48 7.43 1.15
C GLU A 50 17.50 6.50 1.84
N SER A 51 17.46 5.18 1.58
CA SER A 51 18.32 4.20 2.28
C SER A 51 19.80 4.52 2.11
N VAL A 52 20.22 4.88 0.89
CA VAL A 52 21.63 5.18 0.57
C VAL A 52 22.10 6.45 1.30
N GLU A 53 21.32 7.52 1.24
CA GLU A 53 21.65 8.78 1.91
C GLU A 53 21.59 8.62 3.44
N ALA A 54 20.63 7.87 3.96
CA ALA A 54 20.53 7.58 5.39
C ALA A 54 21.73 6.76 5.90
N ALA A 55 22.12 5.70 5.19
CA ALA A 55 23.29 4.89 5.52
C ALA A 55 24.58 5.72 5.47
N LYS A 56 24.72 6.60 4.46
CA LYS A 56 25.83 7.54 4.38
C LYS A 56 25.87 8.48 5.60
N ARG A 57 24.74 9.10 5.95
CA ARG A 57 24.63 9.97 7.13
C ARG A 57 24.97 9.24 8.42
N LEU A 58 24.54 7.98 8.57
CA LEU A 58 24.86 7.15 9.73
C LEU A 58 26.36 6.88 9.86
N ARG A 59 27.07 6.67 8.74
CA ARG A 59 28.53 6.43 8.72
C ARG A 59 29.37 7.68 8.90
N GLU A 60 28.95 8.80 8.32
CA GLU A 60 29.74 10.03 8.26
C GLU A 60 29.49 10.98 9.45
N SER A 61 28.43 10.75 10.22
CA SER A 61 28.11 11.60 11.37
C SER A 61 29.07 11.37 12.54
N THR A 62 29.33 12.44 13.29
CA THR A 62 30.10 12.37 14.55
C THR A 62 29.16 12.13 15.72
N PHE A 63 29.41 11.08 16.49
CA PHE A 63 28.62 10.71 17.66
C PHE A 63 29.35 11.00 18.97
N ALA A 64 28.59 11.25 20.03
CA ALA A 64 29.14 11.61 21.34
C ALA A 64 29.90 10.47 22.03
N THR A 65 29.55 9.21 21.72
CA THR A 65 30.20 8.03 22.31
C THR A 65 30.56 6.99 21.24
N PRO A 66 31.61 6.17 21.48
CA PRO A 66 31.97 5.07 20.59
C PRO A 66 30.87 4.03 20.41
N GLU A 67 30.08 3.76 21.46
CA GLU A 67 28.98 2.79 21.41
C GLU A 67 27.89 3.25 20.45
N LEU A 68 27.54 4.54 20.48
CA LEU A 68 26.54 5.11 19.58
C LEU A 68 27.04 5.15 18.13
N ALA A 69 28.33 5.39 17.93
CA ALA A 69 28.94 5.28 16.60
C ALA A 69 28.87 3.84 16.07
N GLN A 70 29.13 2.84 16.91
CA GLN A 70 29.03 1.44 16.52
C GLN A 70 27.57 1.04 16.20
N GLU A 71 26.61 1.51 16.98
CA GLU A 71 25.18 1.31 16.71
C GLU A 71 24.76 1.95 15.37
N ALA A 72 25.22 3.17 15.08
CA ALA A 72 24.96 3.83 13.82
C ALA A 72 25.52 3.06 12.60
N LEU A 73 26.73 2.49 12.73
CA LEU A 73 27.32 1.64 11.68
C LEU A 73 26.48 0.37 11.44
N ALA A 74 26.05 -0.30 12.50
CA ALA A 74 25.19 -1.49 12.40
C ALA A 74 23.84 -1.16 11.74
N LEU A 75 23.23 -0.02 12.10
CA LEU A 75 22.00 0.45 11.46
C LEU A 75 22.19 0.78 9.97
N ALA A 76 23.34 1.34 9.59
CA ALA A 76 23.65 1.63 8.19
C ALA A 76 23.73 0.34 7.35
N GLU A 77 24.42 -0.68 7.86
CA GLU A 77 24.50 -2.00 7.21
C GLU A 77 23.12 -2.66 7.11
N GLN A 78 22.32 -2.59 8.18
CA GLN A 78 20.97 -3.13 8.19
C GLN A 78 20.07 -2.43 7.16
N ILE A 79 20.09 -1.10 7.08
CA ILE A 79 19.29 -0.33 6.13
C ILE A 79 19.60 -0.71 4.68
N GLU A 80 20.88 -0.88 4.35
CA GLU A 80 21.31 -1.26 2.99
C GLU A 80 20.90 -2.71 2.65
N ALA A 81 21.09 -3.65 3.58
CA ALA A 81 20.65 -5.03 3.41
C ALA A 81 19.12 -5.10 3.22
N ASP A 82 18.37 -4.41 4.07
CA ASP A 82 16.90 -4.33 3.99
C ASP A 82 16.43 -3.70 2.67
N ALA A 83 17.18 -2.73 2.13
CA ALA A 83 16.87 -2.11 0.85
C ALA A 83 17.05 -3.07 -0.34
N ILE A 84 18.08 -3.92 -0.33
CA ILE A 84 18.26 -4.96 -1.37
C ILE A 84 17.12 -5.99 -1.27
N THR A 85 16.87 -6.52 -0.08
CA THR A 85 15.82 -7.53 0.13
C THR A 85 14.44 -7.02 -0.27
N ARG A 86 14.05 -5.80 0.14
CA ARG A 86 12.77 -5.22 -0.27
C ARG A 86 12.64 -5.07 -1.79
N ARG A 87 13.69 -4.58 -2.47
CA ARG A 87 13.67 -4.40 -3.92
C ARG A 87 13.54 -5.74 -4.64
N SER A 88 14.28 -6.76 -4.20
CA SER A 88 14.15 -8.13 -4.72
C SER A 88 12.73 -8.66 -4.53
N GLN A 89 12.19 -8.58 -3.31
CA GLN A 89 10.82 -9.03 -3.01
C GLN A 89 9.76 -8.29 -3.83
N MET A 90 9.96 -6.99 -4.10
CA MET A 90 9.06 -6.21 -4.94
C MET A 90 9.11 -6.67 -6.40
N VAL A 91 10.30 -6.93 -6.96
CA VAL A 91 10.45 -7.52 -8.30
C VAL A 91 9.76 -8.88 -8.38
N MET A 92 9.97 -9.74 -7.39
CA MET A 92 9.33 -11.05 -7.29
C MET A 92 7.81 -10.94 -7.19
N ALA A 93 7.28 -9.94 -6.49
CA ALA A 93 5.86 -9.67 -6.43
C ALA A 93 5.29 -9.23 -7.78
N LEU A 94 5.96 -8.30 -8.49
CA LEU A 94 5.54 -7.88 -9.83
C LEU A 94 5.53 -9.06 -10.81
N ILE A 95 6.55 -9.92 -10.77
CA ILE A 95 6.62 -11.12 -11.61
C ILE A 95 5.49 -12.07 -11.25
N THR A 96 5.23 -12.33 -9.96
CA THR A 96 4.15 -13.21 -9.51
C THR A 96 2.79 -12.72 -10.00
N ILE A 97 2.52 -11.42 -9.87
CA ILE A 97 1.25 -10.80 -10.28
C ILE A 97 1.05 -10.95 -11.79
N LYS A 98 2.09 -10.64 -12.58
CA LYS A 98 2.01 -10.67 -14.04
C LYS A 98 1.98 -12.10 -14.59
N ARG A 99 2.73 -13.01 -13.98
CA ARG A 99 2.87 -14.41 -14.40
C ARG A 99 1.75 -15.31 -13.89
N LYS A 100 1.05 -14.90 -12.83
CA LYS A 100 0.08 -15.72 -12.08
C LYS A 100 0.66 -17.00 -11.48
N SER A 101 1.98 -17.05 -11.33
CA SER A 101 2.70 -18.15 -10.69
C SER A 101 3.94 -17.62 -9.96
N PRO A 102 4.36 -18.25 -8.86
CA PRO A 102 5.53 -17.82 -8.11
C PRO A 102 6.83 -18.00 -8.93
N PRO A 103 7.79 -17.06 -8.83
CA PRO A 103 9.19 -17.21 -9.26
C PRO A 103 9.82 -18.52 -8.78
N ALA A 104 10.74 -19.07 -9.57
CA ALA A 104 11.60 -20.16 -9.10
C ALA A 104 12.66 -19.59 -8.14
N GLU A 105 13.15 -20.42 -7.21
CA GLU A 105 14.17 -20.04 -6.22
C GLU A 105 15.42 -19.43 -6.87
N ILE A 106 15.88 -20.02 -8.00
CA ILE A 106 17.01 -19.49 -8.74
C ILE A 106 16.75 -18.09 -9.33
N GLU A 107 15.50 -17.78 -9.73
CA GLU A 107 15.13 -16.46 -10.24
C GLU A 107 15.26 -15.41 -9.13
N GLU A 108 14.95 -15.75 -7.88
CA GLU A 108 15.09 -14.87 -6.72
C GLU A 108 16.55 -14.57 -6.42
N THR A 109 17.40 -15.61 -6.33
CA THR A 109 18.84 -15.46 -6.09
C THR A 109 19.52 -14.65 -7.19
N LEU A 110 19.16 -14.87 -8.46
CA LEU A 110 19.69 -14.10 -9.58
C LEU A 110 19.28 -12.61 -9.52
N VAL A 111 18.04 -12.32 -9.14
CA VAL A 111 17.57 -10.93 -8.99
C VAL A 111 18.33 -10.24 -7.86
N GLU A 112 18.52 -10.90 -6.71
CA GLU A 112 19.29 -10.33 -5.60
C GLU A 112 20.74 -9.99 -5.99
N GLU A 113 21.43 -10.91 -6.65
CA GLU A 113 22.81 -10.67 -7.09
C GLU A 113 22.87 -9.59 -8.17
N ALA A 114 21.91 -9.57 -9.10
CA ALA A 114 21.84 -8.53 -10.12
C ALA A 114 21.63 -7.13 -9.51
N LEU A 115 20.81 -7.02 -8.45
CA LEU A 115 20.62 -5.77 -7.71
C LEU A 115 21.91 -5.32 -7.02
N ARG A 116 22.68 -6.25 -6.42
CA ARG A 116 24.00 -5.94 -5.83
C ARG A 116 24.98 -5.41 -6.88
N LEU A 117 24.99 -5.98 -8.08
CA LEU A 117 25.82 -5.50 -9.19
C LEU A 117 25.39 -4.10 -9.67
N LEU A 118 24.07 -3.88 -9.74
CA LEU A 118 23.52 -2.57 -10.10
C LEU A 118 23.90 -1.50 -9.08
N ASP A 119 23.81 -1.77 -7.78
CA ASP A 119 24.16 -0.80 -6.73
C ASP A 119 25.64 -0.36 -6.81
N LYS A 120 26.55 -1.26 -7.26
CA LYS A 120 27.97 -0.90 -7.47
C LYS A 120 28.15 0.13 -8.58
N THR A 121 27.30 0.08 -9.61
CA THR A 121 27.40 0.89 -10.84
C THR A 121 26.50 2.13 -10.82
N HIS A 122 25.37 2.09 -10.11
CA HIS A 122 24.33 3.11 -10.08
C HIS A 122 24.33 3.87 -8.75
N ARG A 123 25.38 4.67 -8.51
CA ARG A 123 25.55 5.40 -7.24
C ARG A 123 24.75 6.70 -7.14
N GLU A 124 24.57 7.41 -8.25
CA GLU A 124 23.94 8.73 -8.26
C GLU A 124 22.46 8.67 -8.66
N VAL A 125 22.13 7.80 -9.62
CA VAL A 125 20.79 7.63 -10.15
C VAL A 125 20.37 6.19 -9.89
N PRO A 126 19.25 5.94 -9.19
CA PRO A 126 18.77 4.59 -8.94
C PRO A 126 18.57 3.79 -10.24
N PRO A 127 18.90 2.49 -10.27
CA PRO A 127 18.61 1.67 -11.45
C PRO A 127 17.11 1.52 -11.66
N VAL A 128 16.65 1.29 -12.89
CA VAL A 128 15.26 0.93 -13.21
C VAL A 128 15.15 -0.53 -13.66
N LEU A 129 13.92 -1.05 -13.77
CA LEU A 129 13.68 -2.42 -14.25
C LEU A 129 14.34 -2.72 -15.61
N GLY A 130 14.52 -1.71 -16.46
CA GLY A 130 15.25 -1.84 -17.72
C GLY A 130 16.72 -2.18 -17.53
N ASP A 131 17.38 -1.59 -16.52
CA ASP A 131 18.77 -1.87 -16.18
C ASP A 131 18.92 -3.26 -15.58
N LEU A 132 17.97 -3.70 -14.75
CA LEU A 132 17.91 -5.07 -14.24
C LEU A 132 17.80 -6.08 -15.37
N LEU A 133 16.89 -5.87 -16.33
CA LEU A 133 16.79 -6.72 -17.52
C LEU A 133 18.13 -6.77 -18.28
N LYS A 134 18.78 -5.61 -18.44
CA LYS A 134 20.03 -5.50 -19.17
C LYS A 134 21.16 -6.27 -18.48
N VAL A 135 21.33 -6.14 -17.17
CA VAL A 135 22.38 -6.85 -16.41
C VAL A 135 22.17 -8.37 -16.48
N ILE A 136 20.92 -8.84 -16.39
CA ILE A 136 20.61 -10.27 -16.58
C ILE A 136 21.00 -10.74 -17.98
N GLN A 137 20.76 -9.93 -19.02
CA GLN A 137 21.09 -10.26 -20.41
C GLN A 137 22.60 -10.21 -20.71
N GLU A 138 23.35 -9.32 -20.06
CA GLU A 138 24.80 -9.20 -20.21
C GLU A 138 25.55 -10.37 -19.58
N ALA A 139 24.92 -11.11 -18.66
CA ALA A 139 25.45 -12.30 -18.02
C ALA A 139 26.89 -12.11 -17.47
N PRO A 140 27.12 -11.12 -16.59
CA PRO A 140 28.42 -10.94 -15.93
C PRO A 140 28.83 -12.21 -15.17
N PRO A 141 30.14 -12.48 -14.99
CA PRO A 141 30.64 -13.71 -14.37
C PRO A 141 29.97 -14.04 -13.04
N GLU A 142 29.70 -13.04 -12.21
CA GLU A 142 29.06 -13.20 -10.91
C GLU A 142 27.65 -13.80 -11.02
N LEU A 143 26.87 -13.41 -12.04
CA LEU A 143 25.54 -13.99 -12.30
C LEU A 143 25.63 -15.39 -12.92
N ARG A 144 26.64 -15.63 -13.75
CA ARG A 144 26.87 -16.95 -14.36
C ARG A 144 27.26 -17.99 -13.31
N ASP A 145 28.05 -17.58 -12.33
CA ASP A 145 28.42 -18.40 -11.18
C ASP A 145 27.18 -18.76 -10.33
N VAL A 146 26.28 -17.79 -10.07
CA VAL A 146 25.01 -18.04 -9.37
C VAL A 146 24.10 -18.99 -10.15
N ALA A 147 24.04 -18.85 -11.47
CA ALA A 147 23.28 -19.74 -12.33
C ALA A 147 23.88 -21.16 -12.44
N LEU A 148 25.12 -21.35 -11.95
CA LEU A 148 25.88 -22.60 -12.05
C LEU A 148 26.02 -23.09 -13.49
N ASP A 149 26.30 -22.17 -14.41
CA ASP A 149 26.36 -22.45 -15.85
C ASP A 149 27.56 -23.33 -16.28
N ARG A 150 28.53 -23.52 -15.38
CA ARG A 150 29.76 -24.31 -15.59
C ARG A 150 30.55 -23.91 -16.85
N GLY A 151 30.48 -22.63 -17.21
CA GLY A 151 31.15 -22.07 -18.37
C GLY A 151 30.34 -22.12 -19.68
N ASP A 152 29.15 -22.72 -19.67
CA ASP A 152 28.26 -22.77 -20.83
C ASP A 152 27.23 -21.62 -20.80
N ILE A 153 27.38 -20.65 -21.69
CA ILE A 153 26.46 -19.52 -21.79
C ILE A 153 25.05 -19.95 -22.23
N GLU A 154 24.90 -21.07 -22.96
CA GLU A 154 23.57 -21.57 -23.34
C GLU A 154 22.80 -22.08 -22.12
N ASP A 155 23.49 -22.68 -21.14
CA ASP A 155 22.88 -23.12 -19.88
C ASP A 155 22.38 -21.93 -19.05
N TYR A 156 23.19 -20.86 -18.97
CA TYR A 156 22.77 -19.60 -18.35
C TYR A 156 21.51 -19.02 -19.04
N GLN A 157 21.51 -18.93 -20.37
CA GLN A 157 20.39 -18.40 -21.14
C GLN A 157 19.12 -19.24 -20.96
N ASN A 158 19.25 -20.57 -20.89
CA ASN A 158 18.12 -21.46 -20.64
C ASN A 158 17.55 -21.28 -19.22
N THR A 159 18.43 -21.15 -18.22
CA THR A 159 18.06 -20.92 -16.81
C THR A 159 17.36 -19.57 -16.62
N THR A 160 17.82 -18.51 -17.27
CA THR A 160 17.31 -17.14 -17.12
C THR A 160 16.14 -16.77 -18.05
N LYS A 161 15.83 -17.61 -19.05
CA LYS A 161 14.82 -17.36 -20.08
C LYS A 161 13.45 -16.91 -19.55
N ASN A 162 12.96 -17.53 -18.47
CA ASN A 162 11.64 -17.21 -17.91
C ASN A 162 11.67 -15.89 -17.12
N LEU A 163 12.78 -15.60 -16.45
CA LEU A 163 13.02 -14.34 -15.77
C LEU A 163 13.08 -13.20 -16.78
N GLU A 164 13.86 -13.36 -17.86
CA GLU A 164 13.95 -12.37 -18.94
C GLU A 164 12.59 -12.07 -19.57
N ARG A 165 11.80 -13.10 -19.90
CA ARG A 165 10.44 -12.91 -20.43
C ARG A 165 9.56 -12.10 -19.49
N SER A 166 9.65 -12.37 -18.19
CA SER A 166 8.89 -11.66 -17.17
C SER A 166 9.32 -10.19 -17.07
N LEU A 167 10.63 -9.93 -17.04
CA LEU A 167 11.22 -8.58 -16.99
C LEU A 167 10.96 -7.78 -18.28
N ILE A 168 11.04 -8.38 -19.46
CA ILE A 168 10.64 -7.75 -20.74
C ILE A 168 9.18 -7.30 -20.66
N GLY A 169 8.31 -8.16 -20.12
CA GLY A 169 6.93 -7.81 -19.87
C GLY A 169 6.80 -6.61 -18.93
N LEU A 170 7.57 -6.56 -17.85
CA LEU A 170 7.50 -5.47 -16.87
C LEU A 170 8.12 -4.16 -17.34
N THR A 171 8.99 -4.19 -18.35
CA THR A 171 9.75 -3.02 -18.83
C THR A 171 9.17 -2.41 -20.09
N ARG A 172 8.98 -3.21 -21.14
CA ARG A 172 8.76 -2.70 -22.50
C ARG A 172 7.29 -2.52 -22.88
N THR A 173 6.37 -3.16 -22.16
CA THR A 173 4.97 -3.28 -22.61
C THR A 173 3.95 -3.05 -21.51
N GLY A 174 2.85 -2.39 -21.88
CA GLY A 174 1.65 -2.24 -21.05
C GLY A 174 1.80 -1.27 -19.89
N ALA A 175 0.75 -1.22 -19.06
CA ALA A 175 0.66 -0.26 -17.98
C ALA A 175 1.73 -0.46 -16.88
N PHE A 176 2.19 -1.70 -16.65
CA PHE A 176 3.27 -1.99 -15.69
C PHE A 176 4.58 -1.26 -16.02
N GLY A 177 5.02 -1.30 -17.28
CA GLY A 177 6.24 -0.60 -17.71
C GLY A 177 6.09 0.91 -17.53
N ARG A 178 4.94 1.46 -17.92
CA ARG A 178 4.64 2.88 -17.71
C ARG A 178 4.64 3.26 -16.24
N THR A 179 4.20 2.42 -15.31
CA THR A 179 4.14 2.79 -13.89
C THR A 179 5.48 2.57 -13.16
N PHE A 180 6.19 1.47 -13.45
CA PHE A 180 7.29 1.00 -12.60
C PHE A 180 8.68 0.97 -13.24
N ALA A 181 8.80 1.13 -14.57
CA ALA A 181 10.08 0.99 -15.27
C ALA A 181 10.80 2.33 -15.53
N HIS A 182 10.35 3.41 -14.89
CA HIS A 182 10.91 4.75 -15.00
C HIS A 182 11.27 5.29 -13.61
N GLN A 183 12.12 6.33 -13.57
CA GLN A 183 12.53 6.98 -12.32
C GLN A 183 11.34 7.52 -11.53
N THR A 184 11.44 7.45 -10.20
CA THR A 184 10.45 8.04 -9.29
C THR A 184 10.36 9.55 -9.53
N VAL A 185 9.17 10.05 -9.88
CA VAL A 185 8.99 11.48 -10.19
C VAL A 185 8.81 12.33 -8.94
N ASN A 186 8.08 11.81 -7.96
CA ASN A 186 7.72 12.52 -6.74
C ASN A 186 8.02 11.63 -5.52
N PRO A 187 9.28 11.59 -5.05
CA PRO A 187 9.65 10.75 -3.93
C PRO A 187 8.91 11.15 -2.66
N MET A 188 8.55 10.15 -1.86
CA MET A 188 7.79 10.35 -0.64
C MET A 188 8.61 11.07 0.42
N ARG A 189 8.00 12.08 1.04
CA ARG A 189 8.58 12.77 2.20
C ARG A 189 8.12 12.13 3.50
N ARG A 190 9.06 11.77 4.36
CA ARG A 190 8.79 11.19 5.70
C ARG A 190 8.45 12.23 6.78
N ASP A 191 8.57 13.53 6.50
CA ASP A 191 8.44 14.62 7.49
C ASP A 191 7.05 15.27 7.54
N ARG A 192 6.10 14.78 6.75
CA ARG A 192 4.77 15.38 6.58
C ARG A 192 3.72 14.33 6.23
N PRO A 193 2.42 14.67 6.34
CA PRO A 193 1.34 13.80 5.85
C PRO A 193 1.53 13.44 4.37
N VAL A 194 1.25 12.20 3.99
CA VAL A 194 1.37 11.74 2.59
C VAL A 194 0.18 10.88 2.19
N VAL A 195 -0.25 11.01 0.93
CA VAL A 195 -1.16 10.09 0.26
C VAL A 195 -0.58 9.68 -1.10
N TYR A 196 -0.53 8.38 -1.35
CA TYR A 196 -0.40 7.85 -2.69
C TYR A 196 -1.78 7.75 -3.33
N ASP A 197 -2.06 8.65 -4.26
CA ASP A 197 -3.28 8.64 -5.07
C ASP A 197 -3.09 7.67 -6.24
N ILE A 198 -3.76 6.52 -6.17
CA ILE A 198 -3.77 5.51 -7.22
C ILE A 198 -5.14 5.40 -7.89
N SER A 199 -6.03 6.37 -7.65
CA SER A 199 -7.42 6.33 -8.14
C SER A 199 -7.52 6.46 -9.65
N ALA A 200 -6.45 6.96 -10.30
CA ALA A 200 -6.34 7.01 -11.75
C ALA A 200 -6.17 5.62 -12.40
N ILE A 201 -5.76 4.59 -11.64
CA ILE A 201 -5.65 3.22 -12.14
C ILE A 201 -7.07 2.64 -12.33
N PRO A 202 -7.47 2.23 -13.54
CA PRO A 202 -8.81 1.73 -13.80
C PRO A 202 -9.20 0.54 -12.92
N THR A 203 -10.47 0.46 -12.53
CA THR A 203 -11.03 -0.66 -11.74
C THR A 203 -10.96 -2.01 -12.46
N SER A 204 -10.85 -2.02 -13.79
CA SER A 204 -10.63 -3.24 -14.57
C SER A 204 -9.20 -3.77 -14.47
N SER A 205 -8.24 -2.96 -14.01
CA SER A 205 -6.81 -3.29 -13.95
C SER A 205 -6.39 -3.79 -12.57
N ASN A 206 -7.04 -4.86 -12.08
CA ASN A 206 -6.82 -5.43 -10.75
C ASN A 206 -5.33 -5.70 -10.45
N ASP A 207 -4.62 -6.26 -11.43
CA ASP A 207 -3.19 -6.61 -11.29
C ASP A 207 -2.31 -5.39 -11.10
N LEU A 208 -2.51 -4.35 -11.90
CA LEU A 208 -1.73 -3.11 -11.81
C LEU A 208 -2.00 -2.41 -10.48
N ARG A 209 -3.26 -2.39 -10.06
CA ARG A 209 -3.68 -1.77 -8.80
C ARG A 209 -3.09 -2.49 -7.60
N ALA A 210 -3.11 -3.82 -7.58
CA ALA A 210 -2.46 -4.59 -6.55
C ALA A 210 -0.95 -4.36 -6.50
N ALA A 211 -0.30 -4.34 -7.66
CA ALA A 211 1.13 -4.01 -7.76
C ALA A 211 1.43 -2.60 -7.24
N ALA A 212 0.59 -1.62 -7.56
CA ALA A 212 0.74 -0.24 -7.09
C ALA A 212 0.57 -0.15 -5.58
N LEU A 213 -0.42 -0.83 -4.99
CA LEU A 213 -0.60 -0.91 -3.53
C LEU A 213 0.65 -1.49 -2.85
N LEU A 214 1.15 -2.64 -3.31
CA LEU A 214 2.34 -3.27 -2.75
C LEU A 214 3.58 -2.37 -2.85
N ALA A 215 3.76 -1.69 -3.98
CA ALA A 215 4.87 -0.76 -4.17
C ALA A 215 4.76 0.47 -3.24
N CYS A 216 3.55 1.04 -3.09
CA CYS A 216 3.30 2.14 -2.16
C CYS A 216 3.54 1.73 -0.70
N TRP A 217 3.11 0.52 -0.32
CA TRP A 217 3.34 -0.05 1.01
C TRP A 217 4.83 -0.23 1.27
N SER A 218 5.53 -0.90 0.35
CA SER A 218 6.96 -1.13 0.44
C SER A 218 7.73 0.18 0.64
N ASN A 219 7.46 1.19 -0.17
CA ASN A 219 8.13 2.49 -0.06
C ASN A 219 7.76 3.25 1.23
N GLY A 220 6.48 3.21 1.63
CA GLY A 220 6.01 3.88 2.84
C GLY A 220 6.61 3.27 4.11
N PHE A 221 6.62 1.94 4.22
CA PHE A 221 7.25 1.25 5.35
C PHE A 221 8.77 1.45 5.38
N ALA A 222 9.43 1.42 4.22
CA ALA A 222 10.86 1.73 4.11
C ALA A 222 11.17 3.13 4.68
N SER A 223 10.39 4.13 4.28
CA SER A 223 10.56 5.52 4.71
C SER A 223 10.39 5.69 6.23
N VAL A 224 9.44 4.97 6.82
CA VAL A 224 9.21 4.98 8.27
C VAL A 224 10.36 4.32 9.03
N ASN A 225 10.83 3.15 8.56
CA ASN A 225 11.94 2.44 9.19
C ASN A 225 13.22 3.28 9.17
N ILE A 226 13.53 3.94 8.04
CA ILE A 226 14.68 4.85 7.91
C ILE A 226 14.54 6.02 8.89
N ALA A 227 13.35 6.62 8.99
CA ALA A 227 13.10 7.71 9.93
C ALA A 227 13.35 7.30 11.40
N HIS A 228 13.00 6.06 11.75
CA HIS A 228 13.23 5.54 13.10
C HIS A 228 14.69 5.21 13.38
N ALA A 229 15.37 4.55 12.45
CA ALA A 229 16.80 4.27 12.58
C ALA A 229 17.63 5.56 12.74
N LEU A 230 17.33 6.60 11.97
CA LEU A 230 17.98 7.90 12.13
C LEU A 230 17.63 8.58 13.47
N ALA A 231 16.42 8.36 13.98
CA ALA A 231 16.00 8.90 15.27
C ALA A 231 16.54 8.11 16.48
N ASP A 232 16.87 6.82 16.33
CA ASP A 232 17.47 5.99 17.37
C ASP A 232 18.86 6.54 17.78
N VAL A 233 19.63 7.02 16.81
CA VAL A 233 20.94 7.64 17.04
C VAL A 233 20.93 9.17 17.12
N GLY A 234 19.73 9.78 17.16
CA GLY A 234 19.56 11.22 17.33
C GLY A 234 19.90 12.09 16.11
N LEU A 235 20.07 11.52 14.92
CA LEU A 235 20.28 12.27 13.67
C LEU A 235 19.00 12.95 13.15
N GLU A 236 17.83 12.46 13.59
CA GLU A 236 16.52 13.05 13.30
C GLU A 236 15.61 13.04 14.52
N PRO A 237 14.62 13.94 14.59
CA PRO A 237 13.60 13.87 15.64
C PRO A 237 12.76 12.61 15.49
N ARG A 238 12.40 11.99 16.61
CA ARG A 238 11.44 10.88 16.63
C ARG A 238 10.08 11.37 16.14
N ARG A 239 9.54 10.68 15.13
CA ARG A 239 8.20 10.95 14.57
C ARG A 239 7.28 9.77 14.83
N HIS A 240 6.02 10.09 15.10
CA HIS A 240 4.93 9.11 15.19
C HIS A 240 4.19 9.05 13.86
N TYR A 241 3.93 7.84 13.37
CA TYR A 241 3.25 7.63 12.10
C TYR A 241 1.91 6.92 12.30
N PHE A 242 0.94 7.25 11.45
CA PHE A 242 -0.32 6.51 11.35
C PHE A 242 -0.54 6.06 9.92
N ILE A 243 -0.29 4.78 9.66
CA ILE A 243 -0.37 4.19 8.32
C ILE A 243 -1.79 3.70 8.06
N VAL A 244 -2.35 4.11 6.93
CA VAL A 244 -3.66 3.66 6.44
C VAL A 244 -3.44 2.78 5.24
N MET A 245 -3.88 1.53 5.35
CA MET A 245 -3.90 0.52 4.29
C MET A 245 -5.36 0.25 3.95
N ASP A 246 -5.89 1.03 3.01
CA ASP A 246 -7.27 0.86 2.54
C ASP A 246 -7.36 -0.23 1.46
N GLU A 247 -8.51 -0.87 1.37
CA GLU A 247 -8.82 -1.91 0.38
C GLU A 247 -7.76 -3.03 0.33
N LEU A 248 -7.22 -3.40 1.51
CA LEU A 248 -6.10 -4.35 1.67
C LEU A 248 -6.29 -5.63 0.84
N TRP A 249 -7.52 -6.13 0.78
CA TRP A 249 -7.89 -7.34 0.07
C TRP A 249 -7.52 -7.33 -1.42
N GLN A 250 -7.45 -6.16 -2.07
CA GLN A 250 -7.12 -6.08 -3.49
C GLN A 250 -5.68 -6.53 -3.75
N ALA A 251 -4.73 -6.14 -2.90
CA ALA A 251 -3.36 -6.60 -3.02
C ALA A 251 -3.21 -8.07 -2.61
N LEU A 252 -3.93 -8.52 -1.57
CA LEU A 252 -3.85 -9.91 -1.11
C LEU A 252 -4.32 -10.90 -2.18
N ARG A 253 -5.32 -10.54 -3.00
CA ARG A 253 -5.83 -11.38 -4.10
C ARG A 253 -4.95 -11.43 -5.35
N ALA A 254 -3.86 -10.67 -5.40
CA ALA A 254 -3.11 -10.46 -6.63
C ALA A 254 -2.32 -11.70 -7.10
N GLY A 255 -2.03 -12.62 -6.18
CA GLY A 255 -1.34 -13.87 -6.47
C GLY A 255 -0.97 -14.63 -5.20
N HIS A 256 -0.34 -15.79 -5.38
CA HIS A 256 0.16 -16.60 -4.28
C HIS A 256 1.28 -15.86 -3.50
N GLY A 257 1.31 -16.05 -2.17
CA GLY A 257 2.35 -15.50 -1.30
C GLY A 257 2.26 -13.98 -1.05
N MET A 258 1.16 -13.33 -1.47
CA MET A 258 0.95 -11.89 -1.19
C MET A 258 0.66 -11.62 0.28
N VAL A 259 0.07 -12.59 0.97
CA VAL A 259 -0.17 -12.50 2.42
C VAL A 259 1.14 -12.50 3.18
N ASP A 260 2.08 -13.40 2.85
CA ASP A 260 3.40 -13.45 3.47
C ASP A 260 4.22 -12.18 3.23
N ARG A 261 4.15 -11.63 2.01
CA ARG A 261 4.79 -10.35 1.68
C ARG A 261 4.23 -9.19 2.50
N MET A 262 2.92 -9.16 2.70
CA MET A 262 2.27 -8.16 3.54
C MET A 262 2.65 -8.34 5.03
N ASP A 263 2.70 -9.58 5.52
CA ASP A 263 3.14 -9.92 6.88
C ASP A 263 4.58 -9.43 7.11
N ALA A 264 5.48 -9.65 6.14
CA ALA A 264 6.86 -9.17 6.19
C ALA A 264 6.94 -7.63 6.28
N LEU A 265 6.16 -6.92 5.47
CA LEU A 265 6.11 -5.45 5.48
C LEU A 265 5.59 -4.89 6.81
N THR A 266 4.57 -5.52 7.41
CA THR A 266 3.95 -5.01 8.64
C THR A 266 4.69 -5.41 9.91
N ARG A 267 5.43 -6.52 9.91
CA ARG A 267 6.20 -7.00 11.07
C ARG A 267 7.25 -6.00 11.55
N LEU A 268 7.85 -5.23 10.64
CA LEU A 268 8.91 -4.25 10.93
C LEU A 268 8.43 -3.08 11.82
N ASN A 269 7.12 -2.83 11.90
CA ASN A 269 6.57 -1.62 12.55
C ASN A 269 6.13 -1.81 14.01
N ARG A 270 6.22 -3.02 14.55
CA ARG A 270 5.67 -3.32 15.90
C ARG A 270 6.48 -2.74 17.04
N THR A 271 7.66 -2.19 16.76
CA THR A 271 8.65 -1.92 17.80
C THR A 271 8.52 -0.50 18.37
N TYR A 272 8.25 0.56 17.60
CA TYR A 272 8.12 1.92 18.17
C TYR A 272 7.23 2.88 17.36
N GLY A 273 6.20 3.46 17.96
CA GLY A 273 5.59 4.72 17.50
C GLY A 273 4.82 4.73 16.16
N VAL A 274 4.50 3.56 15.58
CA VAL A 274 3.66 3.43 14.38
C VAL A 274 2.30 2.84 14.75
N GLY A 275 1.23 3.57 14.46
CA GLY A 275 -0.12 3.02 14.41
C GLY A 275 -0.45 2.60 12.98
N GLN A 276 -1.19 1.50 12.81
CA GLN A 276 -1.67 1.07 11.50
C GLN A 276 -3.17 0.79 11.52
N ALA A 277 -3.86 1.16 10.45
CA ALA A 277 -5.24 0.81 10.19
C ALA A 277 -5.34 0.04 8.87
N MET A 278 -5.88 -1.18 8.95
CA MET A 278 -6.19 -2.01 7.79
C MET A 278 -7.70 -1.98 7.60
N ILE A 279 -8.15 -1.60 6.40
CA ILE A 279 -9.57 -1.37 6.12
C ILE A 279 -10.01 -2.37 5.03
N THR A 280 -11.11 -3.06 5.30
CA THR A 280 -11.76 -4.02 4.40
C THR A 280 -13.28 -3.93 4.53
N HIS A 281 -14.02 -4.35 3.50
CA HIS A 281 -15.48 -4.32 3.49
C HIS A 281 -16.12 -5.56 4.13
N THR A 282 -15.48 -6.73 4.00
CA THR A 282 -16.01 -8.01 4.49
C THR A 282 -14.91 -8.99 4.86
N MET A 283 -15.19 -9.93 5.77
CA MET A 283 -14.31 -11.05 6.08
C MET A 283 -14.20 -12.02 4.90
N LYS A 284 -15.25 -12.13 4.09
CA LYS A 284 -15.23 -12.93 2.87
C LYS A 284 -14.16 -12.47 1.90
N ASP A 285 -13.72 -11.21 2.01
CA ASP A 285 -12.67 -10.73 1.14
C ASP A 285 -11.34 -11.46 1.35
N LEU A 286 -11.07 -11.80 2.62
CA LEU A 286 -9.90 -12.58 3.06
C LEU A 286 -10.07 -14.07 2.77
N LEU A 287 -11.30 -14.59 2.74
CA LEU A 287 -11.57 -15.99 2.39
C LEU A 287 -11.53 -16.27 0.88
N ALA A 288 -11.66 -15.24 0.05
CA ALA A 288 -11.60 -15.39 -1.41
C ALA A 288 -10.16 -15.52 -1.94
N LEU A 289 -9.17 -15.67 -1.06
CA LEU A 289 -7.79 -15.92 -1.43
C LEU A 289 -7.63 -17.32 -2.05
N PRO A 290 -6.70 -17.51 -2.99
CA PRO A 290 -6.67 -18.70 -3.85
C PRO A 290 -6.33 -19.99 -3.10
N ASN A 291 -5.61 -19.92 -1.98
CA ASN A 291 -5.21 -21.09 -1.20
C ASN A 291 -5.57 -20.92 0.28
N LYS A 292 -5.73 -22.04 0.98
CA LYS A 292 -6.22 -22.08 2.35
C LYS A 292 -5.20 -21.53 3.36
N GLU A 293 -3.92 -21.70 3.09
CA GLU A 293 -2.85 -21.18 3.94
C GLU A 293 -2.87 -19.64 3.98
N ASP A 294 -2.99 -18.98 2.83
CA ASP A 294 -3.14 -17.53 2.72
C ASP A 294 -4.42 -17.04 3.40
N GLN A 295 -5.52 -17.79 3.31
CA GLN A 295 -6.77 -17.46 4.02
C GLN A 295 -6.57 -17.48 5.54
N GLU A 296 -5.97 -18.55 6.08
CA GLU A 296 -5.72 -18.70 7.52
C GLU A 296 -4.78 -17.59 8.04
N LYS A 297 -3.70 -17.28 7.31
CA LYS A 297 -2.80 -16.16 7.64
C LYS A 297 -3.52 -14.81 7.61
N ALA A 298 -4.36 -14.57 6.61
CA ALA A 298 -5.09 -13.33 6.44
C ALA A 298 -6.13 -13.11 7.56
N LEU A 299 -6.83 -14.17 7.99
CA LEU A 299 -7.72 -14.12 9.17
C LEU A 299 -6.95 -13.77 10.44
N GLY A 300 -5.72 -14.27 10.56
CA GLY A 300 -4.82 -13.95 11.66
C GLY A 300 -4.53 -12.45 11.82
N TYR A 301 -4.63 -11.62 10.77
CA TYR A 301 -4.52 -10.16 10.92
C TYR A 301 -5.62 -9.57 11.80
N VAL A 302 -6.84 -10.07 11.65
CA VAL A 302 -8.01 -9.61 12.39
C VAL A 302 -7.90 -10.07 13.85
N GLU A 303 -7.46 -11.31 14.09
CA GLU A 303 -7.26 -11.86 15.44
C GLU A 303 -6.18 -11.13 16.24
N ARG A 304 -5.09 -10.74 15.57
CA ARG A 304 -3.96 -10.04 16.18
C ARG A 304 -4.15 -8.53 16.30
N ALA A 305 -5.24 -7.99 15.74
CA ALA A 305 -5.50 -6.56 15.78
C ALA A 305 -5.75 -6.12 17.23
N GLY A 306 -4.96 -5.15 17.72
CA GLY A 306 -5.10 -4.61 19.07
C GLY A 306 -6.47 -3.94 19.32
N MET A 307 -7.12 -3.50 18.24
CA MET A 307 -8.47 -2.94 18.26
C MET A 307 -9.13 -3.19 16.89
N VAL A 308 -10.42 -3.53 16.90
CA VAL A 308 -11.22 -3.70 15.68
C VAL A 308 -12.42 -2.77 15.72
N MET A 309 -12.64 -2.04 14.63
CA MET A 309 -13.82 -1.19 14.45
C MET A 309 -14.76 -1.84 13.43
N LEU A 310 -15.98 -2.15 13.85
CA LEU A 310 -16.98 -2.83 13.03
C LEU A 310 -18.09 -1.84 12.67
N GLY A 311 -18.28 -1.62 11.37
CA GLY A 311 -19.42 -0.87 10.84
C GLY A 311 -20.65 -1.78 10.62
N ALA A 312 -21.60 -1.30 9.82
CA ALA A 312 -22.74 -2.09 9.40
C ALA A 312 -22.31 -3.34 8.61
N LEU A 313 -22.69 -4.54 9.08
CA LEU A 313 -22.31 -5.81 8.46
C LEU A 313 -23.51 -6.76 8.41
N PRO A 314 -23.71 -7.51 7.30
CA PRO A 314 -24.87 -8.39 7.17
C PRO A 314 -24.75 -9.65 8.04
N ARG A 315 -25.88 -10.29 8.35
CA ARG A 315 -25.95 -11.47 9.23
C ARG A 315 -25.02 -12.60 8.78
N SER A 316 -24.81 -12.76 7.47
CA SER A 316 -23.93 -13.77 6.90
C SER A 316 -22.45 -13.63 7.28
N GLU A 317 -22.00 -12.45 7.72
CA GLU A 317 -20.61 -12.22 8.17
C GLU A 317 -20.40 -12.63 9.64
N MET A 318 -21.46 -12.71 10.43
CA MET A 318 -21.35 -12.81 11.90
C MET A 318 -20.61 -14.06 12.36
N LYS A 319 -20.81 -15.20 11.67
CA LYS A 319 -20.11 -16.44 12.00
C LYS A 319 -18.59 -16.28 11.85
N LEU A 320 -18.14 -15.79 10.70
CA LEU A 320 -16.72 -15.58 10.39
C LEU A 320 -16.08 -14.55 11.33
N LEU A 321 -16.78 -13.45 11.60
CA LEU A 321 -16.30 -12.43 12.54
C LEU A 321 -16.17 -12.99 13.96
N THR A 322 -17.13 -13.82 14.39
CA THR A 322 -17.14 -14.40 15.75
C THR A 322 -16.04 -15.44 15.94
N GLU A 323 -15.60 -16.10 14.87
CA GLU A 323 -14.45 -17.01 14.88
C GLU A 323 -13.15 -16.24 15.19
N SER A 324 -12.95 -15.06 14.61
CA SER A 324 -11.75 -14.25 14.86
C SER A 324 -11.86 -13.33 16.09
N ILE A 325 -13.04 -12.78 16.37
CA ILE A 325 -13.29 -11.83 17.47
C ILE A 325 -14.61 -12.19 18.16
N PRO A 326 -14.60 -12.57 19.45
CA PRO A 326 -15.82 -12.95 20.15
C PRO A 326 -16.87 -11.83 20.18
N LEU A 327 -18.00 -12.06 19.50
CA LEU A 327 -19.18 -11.18 19.48
C LEU A 327 -20.37 -11.89 20.13
N SER A 328 -20.95 -11.25 21.14
CA SER A 328 -22.24 -11.64 21.71
C SER A 328 -23.37 -11.50 20.71
N GLN A 329 -24.47 -12.22 20.93
CA GLN A 329 -25.65 -12.14 20.06
C GLN A 329 -26.19 -10.70 19.96
N ARG A 330 -26.13 -9.92 21.04
CA ARG A 330 -26.55 -8.51 21.05
C ARG A 330 -25.66 -7.63 20.17
N GLU A 331 -24.34 -7.84 20.20
CA GLU A 331 -23.42 -7.11 19.32
C GLU A 331 -23.66 -7.49 17.85
N GLN A 332 -23.86 -8.78 17.56
CA GLN A 332 -24.18 -9.24 16.21
C GLN A 332 -25.48 -8.61 15.69
N ASP A 333 -26.56 -8.66 16.46
CA ASP A 333 -27.86 -8.09 16.07
C ASP A 333 -27.77 -6.57 15.88
N MET A 334 -26.93 -5.88 16.67
CA MET A 334 -26.65 -4.46 16.52
C MET A 334 -25.98 -4.13 15.18
N LEU A 335 -24.90 -4.84 14.82
CA LEU A 335 -24.20 -4.64 13.53
C LEU A 335 -25.13 -4.90 12.34
N VAL A 336 -25.96 -5.94 12.43
CA VAL A 336 -26.95 -6.28 11.40
C VAL A 336 -28.01 -5.19 11.27
N SER A 337 -28.51 -4.64 12.38
CA SER A 337 -29.52 -3.57 12.35
C SER A 337 -29.04 -2.31 11.61
N TRP A 338 -27.73 -2.06 11.60
CA TRP A 338 -27.12 -0.92 10.91
C TRP A 338 -27.00 -1.13 9.39
N SER A 339 -27.01 -2.38 8.93
CA SER A 339 -26.95 -2.74 7.50
C SER A 339 -28.29 -2.64 6.77
N ALA A 340 -29.38 -2.30 7.48
CA ALA A 340 -30.70 -2.17 6.90
C ALA A 340 -30.73 -1.07 5.81
N PRO A 341 -31.41 -1.30 4.67
CA PRO A 341 -31.52 -0.29 3.62
C PRO A 341 -32.24 0.97 4.13
N PRO A 342 -31.93 2.15 3.58
CA PRO A 342 -32.61 3.38 3.94
C PRO A 342 -34.12 3.26 3.69
N ALA A 343 -34.94 3.80 4.60
CA ALA A 343 -36.38 3.83 4.42
C ALA A 343 -36.76 4.66 3.18
N TYR A 344 -37.63 4.13 2.33
CA TYR A 344 -38.13 4.83 1.15
C TYR A 344 -39.04 5.99 1.55
N ASN A 345 -38.57 7.23 1.40
CA ASN A 345 -39.36 8.45 1.66
C ASN A 345 -39.93 8.99 0.35
N LYS A 346 -41.26 8.88 0.15
CA LYS A 346 -41.97 9.43 -1.03
C LYS A 346 -42.04 10.96 -1.07
N ASN A 347 -41.85 11.65 0.07
CA ASN A 347 -42.21 13.07 0.19
C ASN A 347 -41.03 14.05 0.15
N ASN A 348 -39.79 13.59 0.01
CA ASN A 348 -38.64 14.47 -0.14
C ASN A 348 -37.67 13.85 -1.15
N ASN A 349 -37.27 14.63 -2.16
CA ASN A 349 -36.16 14.30 -3.08
C ASN A 349 -34.79 14.20 -2.37
N GLN A 350 -34.76 14.05 -1.04
CA GLN A 350 -33.57 13.78 -0.25
C GLN A 350 -33.54 12.30 0.10
N LYS A 351 -32.55 11.57 -0.42
CA LYS A 351 -32.25 10.20 0.00
C LYS A 351 -32.10 10.18 1.54
N SER A 352 -32.90 9.35 2.21
CA SER A 352 -32.76 9.15 3.66
C SER A 352 -31.37 8.57 3.95
N LYS A 353 -30.69 9.06 5.00
CA LYS A 353 -29.38 8.52 5.40
C LYS A 353 -29.55 7.06 5.82
N ALA A 354 -28.61 6.20 5.42
CA ALA A 354 -28.61 4.81 5.87
C ALA A 354 -28.58 4.76 7.41
N PRO A 355 -29.40 3.90 8.06
CA PRO A 355 -29.51 3.84 9.53
C PRO A 355 -28.18 3.64 10.26
N GLY A 356 -27.25 2.91 9.63
CA GLY A 356 -25.92 2.62 10.15
C GLY A 356 -24.84 3.66 9.83
N LEU A 357 -25.13 4.71 9.06
CA LEU A 357 -24.11 5.65 8.61
C LEU A 357 -23.47 6.36 9.83
N GLY A 358 -22.15 6.22 9.96
CA GLY A 358 -21.38 6.78 11.08
C GLY A 358 -21.44 5.95 12.37
N LYS A 359 -22.20 4.85 12.42
CA LYS A 359 -22.26 3.97 13.59
C LYS A 359 -21.21 2.88 13.50
N PHE A 360 -20.49 2.69 14.60
CA PHE A 360 -19.43 1.70 14.71
C PHE A 360 -19.43 1.05 16.09
N LEU A 361 -18.94 -0.19 16.15
CA LEU A 361 -18.64 -0.93 17.38
C LEU A 361 -17.13 -1.09 17.49
N ILE A 362 -16.53 -0.56 18.56
CA ILE A 362 -15.11 -0.84 18.89
C ILE A 362 -15.03 -2.10 19.73
N LYS A 363 -14.19 -3.06 19.31
CA LYS A 363 -13.81 -4.24 20.07
C LYS A 363 -12.32 -4.18 20.41
N ILE A 364 -11.98 -4.51 21.64
CA ILE A 364 -10.61 -4.58 22.15
C ILE A 364 -10.45 -5.94 22.84
N GLY A 365 -9.83 -6.89 22.14
CA GLY A 365 -9.77 -8.29 22.56
C GLY A 365 -11.16 -8.88 22.81
N GLY A 366 -11.29 -9.70 23.85
CA GLY A 366 -12.57 -10.36 24.21
C GLY A 366 -13.55 -9.50 25.02
N ARG A 367 -13.28 -8.21 25.23
CA ARG A 367 -14.15 -7.34 26.05
C ARG A 367 -15.47 -7.02 25.33
N PRO A 368 -16.55 -6.69 26.05
CA PRO A 368 -17.75 -6.14 25.44
C PRO A 368 -17.43 -4.91 24.59
N GLY A 369 -18.02 -4.85 23.40
CA GLY A 369 -17.80 -3.78 22.46
C GLY A 369 -18.45 -2.48 22.89
N ILE A 370 -17.85 -1.37 22.47
CA ILE A 370 -18.32 -0.02 22.78
C ILE A 370 -18.91 0.56 21.49
N PRO A 371 -20.24 0.69 21.38
CA PRO A 371 -20.87 1.33 20.24
C PRO A 371 -20.73 2.84 20.33
N PHE A 372 -20.47 3.48 19.19
CA PHE A 372 -20.43 4.94 19.09
C PHE A 372 -20.99 5.42 17.76
N ASP A 373 -21.39 6.69 17.73
CA ASP A 373 -21.87 7.40 16.55
C ASP A 373 -20.86 8.51 16.23
N MET A 374 -20.22 8.40 15.07
CA MET A 374 -19.23 9.35 14.59
C MET A 374 -19.94 10.63 14.14
N LYS A 375 -19.66 11.72 14.84
CA LYS A 375 -20.02 13.07 14.42
C LYS A 375 -18.80 13.76 13.83
N LEU A 376 -18.92 14.15 12.57
CA LEU A 376 -17.94 15.02 11.91
C LEU A 376 -18.19 16.46 12.32
N THR A 377 -17.11 17.20 12.58
CA THR A 377 -17.18 18.66 12.71
C THR A 377 -17.56 19.31 11.38
N GLY A 378 -17.98 20.58 11.41
CA GLY A 378 -18.37 21.29 10.18
C GLY A 378 -17.24 21.46 9.16
N ILE A 379 -15.97 21.36 9.59
CA ILE A 379 -14.80 21.36 8.70
C ILE A 379 -14.59 19.96 8.11
N GLU A 380 -14.60 18.92 8.96
CA GLU A 380 -14.41 17.53 8.52
C GLU A 380 -15.49 17.08 7.54
N ALA A 381 -16.73 17.54 7.72
CA ALA A 381 -17.84 17.21 6.82
C ALA A 381 -17.67 17.77 5.41
N LYS A 382 -16.82 18.79 5.22
CA LYS A 382 -16.51 19.36 3.90
C LYS A 382 -15.35 18.66 3.19
N LEU A 383 -14.61 17.79 3.90
CA LEU A 383 -13.41 17.13 3.39
C LEU A 383 -13.73 15.66 3.05
N GLY A 384 -13.81 15.34 1.76
CA GLY A 384 -14.11 13.99 1.26
C GLY A 384 -15.61 13.68 1.13
N ASP A 385 -16.39 14.60 0.54
CA ASP A 385 -17.76 14.29 0.10
C ASP A 385 -17.71 13.39 -1.15
N THR A 386 -17.74 12.07 -0.91
CA THR A 386 -17.79 11.05 -1.97
C THR A 386 -19.10 11.04 -2.76
N ASN A 387 -20.12 11.82 -2.36
CA ASN A 387 -21.37 11.99 -3.07
C ASN A 387 -21.44 13.28 -3.91
N ALA A 388 -20.33 14.02 -4.07
CA ALA A 388 -20.29 15.25 -4.87
C ALA A 388 -20.88 15.07 -6.29
N LEU A 389 -20.63 13.91 -6.92
CA LEU A 389 -21.17 13.56 -8.25
C LEU A 389 -22.69 13.33 -8.27
N TRP A 390 -23.32 13.10 -7.12
CA TRP A 390 -24.78 12.95 -6.97
C TRP A 390 -25.48 14.25 -6.55
N THR A 391 -24.73 15.22 -6.00
CA THR A 391 -25.24 16.56 -5.65
C THR A 391 -25.14 17.54 -6.81
N GLU A 392 -24.26 17.31 -7.78
CA GLU A 392 -24.31 17.98 -9.08
C GLU A 392 -25.57 17.54 -9.87
N LYS A 393 -26.45 18.50 -10.17
CA LYS A 393 -27.62 18.25 -11.03
C LYS A 393 -27.15 17.75 -12.39
N SER A 394 -27.57 16.54 -12.77
CA SER A 394 -27.48 16.08 -14.16
C SER A 394 -28.22 17.09 -15.06
N GLN A 395 -27.50 17.76 -15.96
CA GLN A 395 -28.06 18.73 -16.91
C GLN A 395 -28.71 18.07 -18.14
N ILE A 396 -28.81 16.73 -18.18
CA ILE A 396 -29.49 16.02 -19.26
C ILE A 396 -31.00 16.09 -18.99
N GLY A 397 -31.61 17.19 -19.44
CA GLY A 397 -33.04 17.45 -19.33
C GLY A 397 -33.49 18.89 -19.60
N SER A 398 -32.59 19.86 -19.79
CA SER A 398 -32.96 21.19 -20.30
C SER A 398 -32.69 21.26 -21.80
N SER A 399 -33.54 20.61 -22.59
CA SER A 399 -33.71 21.01 -23.98
C SER A 399 -34.63 22.23 -23.97
N ASP A 400 -34.03 23.43 -23.87
CA ASP A 400 -34.68 24.65 -24.34
C ASP A 400 -34.79 24.53 -25.86
N VAL A 401 -35.86 23.88 -26.33
CA VAL A 401 -36.33 24.08 -27.70
C VAL A 401 -37.17 25.34 -27.61
N GLU A 402 -36.59 26.45 -28.06
CA GLU A 402 -37.29 27.71 -28.31
C GLU A 402 -38.56 27.42 -29.14
N GLU A 403 -39.73 27.59 -28.53
CA GLU A 403 -40.96 27.86 -29.27
C GLU A 403 -40.79 29.23 -29.92
N GLY A 404 -40.21 29.24 -31.12
CA GLY A 404 -40.20 30.39 -31.99
C GLY A 404 -41.63 30.74 -32.39
N GLU A 405 -42.08 31.91 -31.98
CA GLU A 405 -43.23 32.62 -32.52
C GLU A 405 -43.22 32.56 -34.06
N ILE A 406 -44.27 32.00 -34.64
CA ILE A 406 -44.72 32.39 -35.99
C ILE A 406 -46.13 32.95 -35.82
N ALA A 407 -46.18 34.26 -35.64
CA ALA A 407 -47.36 35.06 -35.93
C ALA A 407 -47.31 35.50 -37.40
N SER A 408 -48.50 35.48 -38.01
CA SER A 408 -48.91 35.87 -39.38
C SER A 408 -48.50 34.98 -40.55
#